data_AF-A0A4R4SEM0-F1
#
_entry.id   AF-A0A4R4SEM0-F1
#
_cell.length_a   1.000
_cell.length_b   1.000
_cell.length_c   1.000
_cell.angle_alpha   90.00
_cell.angle_beta   90.00
_cell.angle_gamma   90.00
#
_symmetry.space_group_name_H-M   'P 1'
#
loop_
_entity.id
_entity.type
_entity.pdbx_description
1 polymer ?
#
loop_
_entity_poly.entity_id
_entity_poly.type
_entity_poly.pdbx_seq_one_letter_code
_entity_poly.pdbx_strand_id
1 'polypeptide(L)' 'MTRMVDDLDAGSVAAVASLVVTSHAAGHTCWRCTPAGCEEVTWAREVLTLADTDWAALERLVATW' A
#
# COMPACT_ATOMS: atom_id res chain seq x y z
N MET A 1 -15.96 -7.89 24.87
CA MET A 1 -14.65 -7.80 24.20
C MET A 1 -14.78 -6.81 23.05
N THR A 2 -14.48 -5.55 23.31
CA THR A 2 -14.38 -4.52 22.27
C THR A 2 -13.14 -4.84 21.44
N ARG A 3 -13.36 -5.20 20.18
CA ARG A 3 -12.30 -5.41 19.19
C ARG A 3 -11.55 -4.09 19.04
N MET A 4 -10.33 -4.05 19.59
CA MET A 4 -9.37 -3.00 19.28
C MET A 4 -9.20 -3.06 17.76
N VAL A 5 -9.66 -2.03 17.06
CA VAL A 5 -9.24 -1.83 15.67
C VAL A 5 -7.77 -1.45 15.85
N ASP A 6 -6.86 -2.33 15.46
CA ASP A 6 -5.46 -1.93 15.31
C ASP A 6 -5.50 -0.74 14.35
N ASP A 7 -5.19 0.44 14.87
CA ASP A 7 -5.14 1.65 14.07
C ASP A 7 -4.23 1.37 12.87
N LEU A 8 -4.72 1.67 11.67
CA LEU A 8 -3.95 1.46 10.45
C LEU A 8 -2.68 2.31 10.54
N ASP A 9 -1.51 1.67 10.56
CA ASP A 9 -0.23 2.35 10.69
C ASP A 9 0.55 2.39 9.36
N ALA A 10 1.45 3.35 9.23
CA ALA A 10 2.28 3.55 8.03
C ALA A 10 3.13 2.32 7.67
N GLY A 11 3.61 1.57 8.67
CA GLY A 11 4.36 0.33 8.47
C GLY A 11 3.52 -0.76 7.83
N SER A 12 2.34 -1.01 8.36
CA SER A 12 1.39 -1.97 7.79
C SER A 12 0.99 -1.60 6.36
N VAL A 13 0.74 -0.31 6.08
CA VAL A 13 0.42 0.18 4.74
C VAL A 13 1.59 -0.02 3.76
N ALA A 14 2.82 0.33 4.16
CA ALA A 14 4.01 0.11 3.34
C ALA A 14 4.27 -1.40 3.08
N ALA A 15 4.02 -2.25 4.07
CA ALA A 15 4.13 -3.70 3.93
C ALA A 15 3.13 -4.26 2.90
N VAL A 16 1.86 -3.82 2.95
CA VAL A 16 0.85 -4.19 1.94
C VAL A 16 1.24 -3.70 0.56
N ALA A 17 1.71 -2.45 0.44
CA ALA A 17 2.18 -1.92 -0.83
C ALA A 17 3.34 -2.75 -1.42
N SER A 18 4.31 -3.16 -0.60
CA SER A 18 5.40 -4.06 -1.00
C SER A 18 4.88 -5.40 -1.52
N LEU A 19 3.90 -6.01 -0.83
CA LEU A 19 3.26 -7.26 -1.27
C LEU A 19 2.56 -7.10 -2.63
N VAL A 20 1.87 -5.99 -2.85
CA VAL A 20 1.19 -5.71 -4.13
C VAL A 20 2.19 -5.60 -5.28
N VAL A 21 3.27 -4.82 -5.10
CA VAL A 21 4.29 -4.62 -6.13
C VAL A 21 5.03 -5.92 -6.45
N THR A 22 5.47 -6.65 -5.42
CA THR A 22 6.23 -7.90 -5.59
C THR A 22 5.39 -9.00 -6.21
N SER A 23 4.11 -9.14 -5.81
CA SER A 23 3.20 -10.12 -6.41
C SER A 23 2.95 -9.84 -7.89
N HIS A 24 2.75 -8.57 -8.27
CA HIS A 24 2.58 -8.20 -9.67
C HIS A 24 3.87 -8.34 -10.48
N ALA A 25 5.04 -8.03 -9.90
CA ALA A 25 6.32 -8.27 -10.54
C ALA A 25 6.57 -9.77 -10.81
N ALA A 26 6.01 -10.65 -9.97
CA ALA A 26 6.01 -12.10 -10.18
C ALA A 26 4.93 -12.59 -11.18
N GLY A 27 4.14 -11.69 -11.77
CA GLY A 27 3.11 -12.02 -12.76
C GLY A 27 1.75 -12.40 -12.16
N HIS A 28 1.55 -12.24 -10.85
CA HIS A 28 0.25 -12.47 -10.23
C HIS A 28 -0.65 -11.24 -10.37
N THR A 29 -1.83 -11.44 -10.96
CA THR A 29 -2.85 -10.40 -11.11
C THR A 29 -3.81 -10.40 -9.92
N CYS A 30 -4.21 -9.23 -9.45
CA CYS A 30 -5.31 -9.09 -8.49
C CYS A 30 -6.68 -8.96 -9.19
N TRP A 31 -7.76 -9.01 -8.41
CA TRP A 31 -9.13 -8.92 -8.93
C TRP A 31 -9.49 -7.55 -9.55
N ARG A 32 -8.68 -6.51 -9.32
CA ARG A 32 -8.83 -5.16 -9.90
C ARG A 32 -8.02 -4.93 -11.19
N CYS A 33 -7.23 -5.90 -11.63
CA CYS A 33 -6.46 -5.76 -12.86
C CYS A 33 -7.38 -5.61 -14.09
N THR A 34 -7.01 -4.69 -14.98
CA THR A 34 -7.63 -4.52 -16.29
C THR A 34 -6.60 -4.71 -17.40
N PRO A 35 -7.00 -4.86 -18.67
CA PRO A 35 -6.05 -4.87 -19.80
C PRO A 35 -5.19 -3.60 -19.91
N ALA A 36 -5.64 -2.47 -19.35
CA ALA A 36 -4.88 -1.22 -19.34
C ALA A 36 -3.85 -1.14 -18.21
N GLY A 37 -3.88 -2.08 -17.25
CA GLY A 37 -2.98 -2.10 -16.09
C GLY A 37 -3.72 -2.31 -14.76
N CYS A 38 -3.01 -2.05 -13.66
CA CYS A 38 -3.53 -2.20 -12.30
C CYS A 38 -3.24 -0.94 -11.48
N GLU A 39 -4.29 -0.22 -11.11
CA GLU A 39 -4.18 1.01 -10.31
C GLU A 39 -3.59 0.73 -8.91
N GLU A 40 -3.83 -0.46 -8.34
CA GLU A 40 -3.24 -0.88 -7.06
C GLU A 40 -1.71 -0.91 -7.13
N VAL A 41 -1.12 -1.25 -8.28
CA VAL A 41 0.34 -1.23 -8.45
C VAL A 41 0.86 0.20 -8.48
N THR A 42 0.13 1.13 -9.11
CA THR A 42 0.48 2.56 -9.13
C THR A 42 0.43 3.13 -7.71
N TRP A 43 -0.69 2.95 -7.01
CA TRP A 43 -0.84 3.34 -5.61
C TRP A 43 0.28 2.77 -4.72
N ALA A 44 0.55 1.47 -4.85
CA ALA A 44 1.57 0.82 -4.03
C ALA A 44 2.98 1.38 -4.27
N ARG A 45 3.32 1.72 -5.52
CA ARG A 45 4.60 2.38 -5.83
C ARG A 45 4.70 3.78 -5.26
N GLU A 46 3.61 4.54 -5.26
CA GLU A 46 3.54 5.87 -4.66
C GLU A 46 3.75 5.80 -3.14
N VAL A 47 3.08 4.86 -2.48
CA VAL A 47 3.27 4.59 -1.04
C VAL A 47 4.72 4.23 -0.72
N LEU A 48 5.34 3.33 -1.49
CA LEU A 48 6.73 2.93 -1.26
C LEU A 48 7.72 4.07 -1.53
N THR A 49 7.45 4.90 -2.54
CA THR A 49 8.25 6.10 -2.80
C THR A 49 8.16 7.07 -1.62
N LEU A 50 6.96 7.27 -1.07
CA LEU A 50 6.77 8.13 0.09
C LEU A 50 7.43 7.56 1.35
N ALA A 51 7.34 6.23 1.55
CA ALA A 51 8.02 5.54 2.65
C ALA A 51 9.55 5.72 2.61
N ASP A 52 10.15 5.69 1.41
CA ASP A 52 11.59 5.85 1.21
C ASP A 52 12.06 7.30 1.34
N THR A 53 11.22 8.26 0.93
CA THR A 53 11.63 9.67 0.81
C THR A 53 11.13 10.58 1.94
N ASP A 54 9.94 10.34 2.48
CA ASP A 54 9.33 11.12 3.56
C ASP A 54 8.36 10.26 4.40
N TRP A 55 8.93 9.51 5.34
CA TRP A 55 8.17 8.66 6.26
C TRP A 55 7.10 9.43 7.05
N ALA A 56 7.39 10.66 7.49
CA ALA A 56 6.45 11.48 8.26
C ALA A 56 5.27 11.97 7.41
N ALA A 57 5.45 12.16 6.10
CA ALA A 57 4.35 12.38 5.18
C ALA A 57 3.47 11.14 5.02
N LEU A 58 4.06 9.94 4.96
CA LEU A 58 3.29 8.69 4.93
C LEU A 58 2.46 8.52 6.21
N GLU A 59 3.04 8.74 7.39
CA GLU A 59 2.30 8.69 8.66
C GLU A 59 1.12 9.65 8.67
N ARG A 60 1.31 10.89 8.21
CA ARG A 60 0.23 11.87 8.09
C ARG A 60 -0.83 11.45 7.09
N LEU A 61 -0.44 10.87 5.95
CA LEU A 61 -1.39 10.38 4.94
C LEU A 61 -2.25 9.26 5.52
N VAL A 62 -1.62 8.26 6.15
CA VAL A 62 -2.35 7.11 6.71
C VAL A 62 -3.27 7.54 7.85
N ALA A 63 -2.89 8.53 8.66
CA ALA A 63 -3.74 9.08 9.71
C ALA A 63 -5.03 9.77 9.18
N THR A 64 -5.19 9.93 7.87
CA THR A 64 -6.42 10.47 7.24
C THR A 64 -7.40 9.40 6.75
N TRP A 65 -7.06 8.12 6.88
CA TRP A 65 -7.85 7.00 6.35
C TRP A 65 -8.81 6.38 7.38
#